data_AF-A0A841CQ83-F1
#
_entry.id   AF-A0A841CQ83-F1
#
_cell.length_a   1.000
_cell.length_b   1.000
_cell.length_c   1.000
_cell.angle_alpha   90.00
_cell.angle_beta   90.00
_cell.angle_gamma   90.00
#
_symmetry.space_group_name_H-M   'P 1'
#
loop_
_entity.id
_entity.type
_entity.pdbx_description
1 polymer ?
#
loop_
_entity_poly.entity_id
_entity_poly.type
_entity_poly.pdbx_seq_one_letter_code
_entity_poly.pdbx_strand_id
1 'polypeptide(L)'
;MCRQHELRPAQDVEAVFGDLYRRAERGELADPADPADPADPADPADPADPADPADPARRISPTDLSWQTMRAGFYTPSWAQVSGRPAELAGRRPPSPVRASRPTDPFPIAVLCADHRFGFRSGQDWVRMWGELKRAAPNMRTHMGWLGVSLCSGRPFAVTNPQHRPEVHVPLLILNSRHDPATGVEWAVGVNRTIRRSVLVTYEDAGHGVYLRNDCTMRTTDRYLVDRVLPTPGTRCPGSDPAWTRVETGRAVQPS
;
A
#
# COMPACT_ATOMS: atom_id res chain seq x y z
N MET A 1 19.74 27.08 27.25
CA MET A 1 20.29 25.71 27.29
C MET A 1 19.20 24.74 26.86
N CYS A 2 19.13 24.41 25.57
CA CYS A 2 18.25 23.35 25.07
C CYS A 2 18.98 22.02 25.30
N ARG A 3 18.44 21.16 26.17
CA ARG A 3 18.92 19.77 26.28
C ARG A 3 18.74 19.12 24.91
N GLN A 4 19.85 18.70 24.31
CA GLN A 4 19.82 17.76 23.21
C GLN A 4 19.07 16.53 23.71
N HIS A 5 17.85 16.32 23.21
CA HIS A 5 17.27 14.98 23.24
C HIS A 5 18.24 14.11 22.43
N GLU A 6 18.94 13.21 23.11
CA GLU A 6 19.73 12.16 22.48
C GLU A 6 18.79 11.40 21.53
N LEU A 7 18.88 11.72 20.24
CA LEU A 7 18.24 10.93 19.20
C LEU A 7 18.83 9.53 19.31
N ARG A 8 17.99 8.54 19.63
CA ARG A 8 18.39 7.13 19.56
C ARG A 8 19.07 6.89 18.21
N PRO A 9 20.17 6.12 18.15
CA PRO A 9 20.83 5.83 16.89
C PRO A 9 19.81 5.32 15.87
N ALA A 10 19.85 5.89 14.66
CA ALA A 10 18.97 5.49 13.58
C ALA A 10 19.07 3.98 13.40
N GLN A 11 17.94 3.29 13.54
CA GLN A 11 17.90 1.84 13.44
C GLN A 11 18.16 1.42 12.00
N ASP A 12 18.83 0.28 11.83
CA ASP A 12 18.95 -0.36 10.54
C ASP A 12 17.58 -0.92 10.13
N VAL A 13 16.85 -0.13 9.33
CA VAL A 13 15.53 -0.46 8.80
C VAL A 13 15.60 -1.73 7.96
N GLU A 14 16.69 -1.94 7.23
CA GLU A 14 16.88 -3.12 6.38
C GLU A 14 17.02 -4.38 7.24
N ALA A 15 17.77 -4.30 8.34
CA ALA A 15 17.88 -5.41 9.28
C ALA A 15 16.52 -5.78 9.90
N VAL A 16 15.69 -4.79 10.24
CA VAL A 16 14.34 -5.02 10.79
C VAL A 16 13.45 -5.71 9.77
N PHE A 17 13.29 -5.13 8.58
CA PHE A 17 12.45 -5.74 7.54
C PHE A 17 13.00 -7.11 7.13
N GLY A 18 14.32 -7.25 7.01
CA GLY A 18 14.98 -8.51 6.71
C GLY A 18 14.65 -9.61 7.72
N ASP A 19 14.61 -9.28 9.02
CA ASP A 19 14.20 -10.22 10.06
C ASP A 19 12.72 -10.59 9.98
N LEU A 20 11.85 -9.59 9.86
CA LEU A 20 10.40 -9.81 9.75
C LEU A 20 10.06 -10.72 8.57
N TYR A 21 10.64 -10.47 7.39
CA TYR A 21 10.41 -11.34 6.23
C TYR A 21 10.96 -12.76 6.43
N ARG A 22 12.14 -12.93 7.06
CA ARG A 22 12.67 -14.28 7.35
C ARG A 22 11.74 -15.06 8.29
N ARG A 23 11.18 -14.42 9.31
CA ARG A 23 10.20 -15.04 10.23
C ARG A 23 8.89 -15.35 9.50
N ALA A 24 8.41 -14.46 8.65
CA ALA A 24 7.21 -14.67 7.83
C ALA A 24 7.38 -15.84 6.85
N GLU A 25 8.55 -15.97 6.20
CA GLU A 25 8.89 -17.08 5.29
C GLU A 25 8.91 -18.44 6.00
N ARG A 26 9.21 -18.48 7.29
CA ARG A 26 9.16 -19.71 8.12
C ARG A 26 7.80 -19.96 8.80
N GLY A 27 6.83 -19.06 8.63
CA GLY A 27 5.53 -19.15 9.33
C GLY A 27 5.61 -18.87 10.85
N GLU A 28 6.66 -18.19 11.29
CA GLU A 28 6.94 -17.88 12.71
C GLU A 28 6.50 -16.47 13.11
N LEU A 29 6.05 -15.64 12.16
CA LEU A 29 5.61 -14.28 12.43
C LEU A 29 4.13 -14.28 12.86
N ALA A 30 3.90 -14.34 14.17
CA ALA A 30 2.56 -14.19 14.75
C ALA A 30 2.05 -12.75 14.62
N ASP A 31 0.75 -12.59 14.40
CA ASP A 31 0.09 -11.30 14.45
C ASP A 31 -0.25 -10.94 15.91
N PRO A 32 0.38 -9.92 16.51
CA PRO A 32 0.06 -9.52 17.89
C PRO A 32 -1.34 -8.90 18.03
N ALA A 33 -2.01 -8.57 16.92
CA ALA A 33 -3.41 -8.14 16.91
C ALA A 33 -4.41 -9.31 16.89
N ASP A 34 -3.94 -10.54 16.69
CA ASP A 34 -4.75 -11.75 16.60
C ASP A 34 -4.02 -12.91 17.31
N PRO A 35 -3.89 -12.81 18.65
CA PRO A 35 -3.17 -13.78 19.47
C PRO A 35 -3.92 -15.11 19.56
N ALA A 36 -3.24 -16.13 20.05
CA ALA A 36 -3.86 -17.45 20.22
C ALA A 36 -4.92 -17.37 21.33
N ASP A 37 -6.06 -18.01 21.10
CA ASP A 37 -7.10 -18.20 22.10
C ASP A 37 -6.92 -19.59 22.74
N PRO A 38 -6.68 -19.68 24.07
CA PRO A 38 -6.61 -20.97 24.74
C PRO A 38 -7.95 -21.72 24.67
N ALA A 39 -7.89 -23.05 24.71
CA ALA A 39 -9.11 -23.88 24.73
C ALA A 39 -9.96 -23.56 25.95
N ASP A 40 -11.28 -23.44 25.75
CA ASP A 40 -12.25 -23.30 26.82
C ASP A 40 -12.77 -24.68 27.25
N PRO A 41 -12.56 -25.13 28.50
CA PRO A 41 -13.11 -26.41 28.96
C PRO A 41 -14.64 -26.43 28.91
N ALA A 42 -15.21 -27.61 28.67
CA ALA A 42 -16.67 -27.81 28.67
C ALA A 42 -17.28 -27.35 30.00
N ASP A 43 -18.41 -26.63 29.93
CA ASP A 43 -19.10 -26.14 31.12
C ASP A 43 -19.68 -27.32 31.92
N PRO A 44 -19.22 -27.56 33.17
CA PRO A 44 -19.76 -28.63 34.00
C PRO A 44 -21.26 -28.45 34.32
N ALA A 45 -21.79 -27.23 34.24
CA ALA A 45 -23.18 -26.89 34.47
C ALA A 45 -24.07 -27.07 33.22
N ASP A 46 -23.48 -27.11 32.02
CA ASP A 46 -24.16 -27.41 30.76
C ASP A 46 -23.41 -28.52 29.99
N PRO A 47 -23.68 -29.81 30.30
CA PRO A 47 -23.02 -30.93 29.64
C PRO A 47 -23.28 -31.05 28.13
N ALA A 48 -24.22 -30.25 27.59
CA ALA A 48 -24.49 -30.17 26.16
C ALA A 48 -23.58 -29.14 25.44
N ASP A 49 -22.90 -28.26 26.17
CA ASP A 49 -21.94 -27.29 25.64
C ASP A 49 -20.53 -27.93 25.54
N PRO A 50 -20.04 -28.24 24.33
CA PRO A 50 -18.74 -28.86 24.15
C PRO A 50 -17.60 -27.85 24.42
N ALA A 51 -16.46 -28.37 24.88
CA ALA A 51 -15.24 -27.57 25.01
C ALA A 51 -14.86 -26.91 23.66
N ASP A 52 -14.48 -25.63 23.71
CA ASP A 52 -13.99 -24.90 22.53
C ASP A 52 -12.50 -25.22 22.32
N PRO A 53 -12.08 -25.78 21.17
CA PRO A 53 -10.67 -26.01 20.90
C PRO A 53 -9.87 -24.70 20.84
N ALA A 54 -8.59 -24.76 21.22
CA ALA A 54 -7.70 -23.62 21.13
C ALA A 54 -7.55 -23.11 19.69
N ASP A 55 -7.64 -21.80 19.49
CA ASP A 55 -7.40 -21.13 18.20
C ASP A 55 -5.95 -20.62 18.12
N PRO A 56 -5.11 -21.11 17.19
CA PRO A 56 -3.74 -20.66 17.09
C PRO A 56 -3.64 -19.22 16.54
N ALA A 57 -2.73 -18.43 17.11
CA ALA A 57 -2.46 -17.07 16.66
C ALA A 57 -2.22 -16.99 15.13
N ARG A 58 -2.90 -16.05 14.48
CA ARG A 58 -2.77 -15.81 13.03
C ARG A 58 -1.31 -15.59 12.65
N ARG A 59 -0.88 -16.20 11.54
CA ARG A 59 0.45 -16.03 10.97
C ARG A 59 0.43 -15.03 9.83
N ILE A 60 1.42 -14.14 9.82
CA ILE A 60 1.64 -13.14 8.78
C ILE A 60 2.56 -13.73 7.71
N SER A 61 2.04 -13.91 6.50
CA SER A 61 2.85 -14.30 5.35
C SER A 61 3.72 -13.13 4.85
N PRO A 62 4.76 -13.38 4.03
CA PRO A 62 5.50 -12.31 3.38
C PRO A 62 4.61 -11.36 2.58
N THR A 63 3.59 -11.87 1.89
CA THR A 63 2.63 -11.05 1.13
C THR A 63 1.75 -10.21 2.04
N ASP A 64 1.30 -10.74 3.18
CA ASP A 64 0.57 -9.97 4.17
C ASP A 64 1.42 -8.83 4.74
N LEU A 65 2.69 -9.11 5.07
CA LEU A 65 3.62 -8.11 5.60
C LEU A 65 3.82 -6.96 4.62
N SER A 66 4.09 -7.26 3.35
CA SER A 66 4.24 -6.25 2.30
C SER A 66 2.96 -5.46 2.09
N TRP A 67 1.81 -6.13 2.04
CA TRP A 67 0.51 -5.50 1.83
C TRP A 67 0.13 -4.56 2.97
N GLN A 68 0.29 -5.00 4.22
CA GLN A 68 0.04 -4.18 5.40
C GLN A 68 0.95 -2.96 5.41
N THR A 69 2.25 -3.15 5.15
CA THR A 69 3.22 -2.04 5.12
C THR A 69 2.89 -1.04 4.01
N MET A 70 2.58 -1.53 2.81
CA MET A 70 2.22 -0.70 1.67
C MET A 70 0.94 0.09 1.92
N ARG A 71 -0.17 -0.60 2.22
CA ARG A 71 -1.49 0.01 2.35
C ARG A 71 -1.59 0.96 3.54
N ALA A 72 -1.02 0.58 4.68
CA ALA A 72 -1.12 1.38 5.89
C ALA A 72 -0.08 2.51 5.95
N GLY A 73 1.10 2.31 5.37
CA GLY A 73 2.23 3.23 5.54
C GLY A 73 2.53 4.10 4.33
N PHE A 74 2.48 3.56 3.11
CA PHE A 74 3.02 4.24 1.93
C PHE A 74 1.99 5.01 1.10
N TYR A 75 0.68 4.83 1.34
CA TYR A 75 -0.34 5.63 0.65
C TYR A 75 -0.37 7.10 1.13
N THR A 76 0.31 7.45 2.23
CA THR A 76 0.48 8.82 2.71
C THR A 76 1.95 9.11 3.02
N PRO A 77 2.39 10.39 3.03
CA PRO A 77 3.77 10.74 3.41
C PRO A 77 3.96 10.70 4.94
N SER A 78 3.63 9.58 5.59
CA SER A 78 3.65 9.45 7.06
C SER A 78 4.62 8.36 7.55
N TRP A 79 5.85 8.75 7.88
CA TRP A 79 6.87 7.84 8.43
C TRP A 79 6.46 7.22 9.78
N ALA A 80 5.65 7.91 10.56
CA ALA A 80 5.10 7.37 11.80
C ALA A 80 4.15 6.18 11.54
N GLN A 81 3.33 6.25 10.48
CA GLN A 81 2.48 5.13 10.07
C GLN A 81 3.31 3.98 9.50
N VAL A 82 4.31 4.29 8.66
CA VAL A 82 5.23 3.29 8.09
C VAL A 82 5.97 2.49 9.17
N SER A 83 6.43 3.15 10.23
CA SER A 83 7.26 2.52 11.27
C SER A 83 6.47 1.81 12.37
N GLY A 84 5.21 2.18 12.59
CA GLY A 84 4.39 1.67 13.70
C GLY A 84 4.19 0.16 13.66
N ARG A 85 3.68 -0.36 12.54
CA ARG A 85 3.34 -1.78 12.40
C ARG A 85 4.56 -2.70 12.42
N PRO A 86 5.65 -2.43 11.68
CA PRO A 86 6.89 -3.20 11.80
C PRO A 86 7.47 -3.19 13.23
N ALA A 87 7.35 -2.09 13.97
CA ALA A 87 7.82 -2.02 15.36
C ALA A 87 7.02 -2.92 16.30
N GLU A 88 5.69 -3.03 16.12
CA GLU A 88 4.85 -3.97 16.87
C GLU A 88 5.24 -5.42 16.57
N LEU A 89 5.40 -5.77 15.29
CA LEU A 89 5.80 -7.12 14.85
C LEU A 89 7.20 -7.52 15.32
N ALA A 90 8.07 -6.54 15.49
CA ALA A 90 9.41 -6.71 16.07
C ALA A 90 9.40 -6.73 17.61
N GLY A 91 8.24 -6.61 18.27
CA GLY A 91 8.12 -6.58 19.74
C GLY A 91 8.70 -5.31 20.38
N ARG A 92 8.89 -4.24 19.60
CA ARG A 92 9.52 -2.98 20.04
C ARG A 92 8.53 -1.94 20.55
N ARG A 93 7.24 -2.16 20.29
CA ARG A 93 6.13 -1.33 20.74
C ARG A 93 4.98 -2.25 21.14
N PRO A 94 4.18 -1.90 22.17
CA PRO A 94 2.92 -2.61 22.43
C PRO A 94 2.01 -2.58 21.19
N PRO A 95 1.22 -3.64 20.95
CA PRO A 95 0.26 -3.66 19.86
C PRO A 95 -0.75 -2.53 20.03
N SER A 96 -1.08 -1.87 18.93
CA SER A 96 -2.20 -0.93 18.90
C SER A 96 -3.52 -1.71 19.09
N PRO A 97 -4.52 -1.13 19.77
CA PRO A 97 -5.83 -1.77 19.91
C PRO A 97 -6.37 -2.17 18.54
N VAL A 98 -6.85 -3.41 18.44
CA VAL A 98 -7.46 -3.93 17.22
C VAL A 98 -8.68 -3.06 16.91
N ARG A 99 -8.58 -2.22 15.88
CA ARG A 99 -9.78 -1.62 15.29
C ARG A 99 -10.48 -2.72 14.50
N ALA A 100 -11.76 -2.94 14.78
CA ALA A 100 -12.59 -3.84 13.99
C ALA A 100 -12.33 -3.58 12.49
N SER A 101 -11.85 -4.62 11.81
CA SER A 101 -11.64 -4.62 10.38
C SER A 101 -12.99 -4.31 9.73
N ARG A 102 -13.14 -3.14 9.11
CA ARG A 102 -14.30 -2.92 8.23
C ARG A 102 -14.22 -3.98 7.12
N PRO A 103 -15.36 -4.56 6.68
CA PRO A 103 -15.37 -5.43 5.52
C PRO A 103 -14.62 -4.70 4.40
N THR A 104 -13.47 -5.24 4.01
CA THR A 104 -12.75 -4.70 2.86
C THR A 104 -13.47 -5.22 1.64
N ASP A 105 -13.83 -4.32 0.72
CA ASP A 105 -14.28 -4.75 -0.59
C ASP A 105 -13.26 -5.74 -1.16
N PRO A 106 -13.72 -6.90 -1.66
CA PRO A 106 -12.82 -7.87 -2.23
C PRO A 106 -12.04 -7.22 -3.37
N PHE A 107 -10.74 -7.47 -3.43
CA PHE A 107 -9.93 -7.00 -4.55
C PHE A 107 -10.58 -7.51 -5.86
N PRO A 108 -10.86 -6.64 -6.85
CA PRO A 108 -11.68 -7.00 -8.02
C PRO A 108 -10.85 -7.83 -9.02
N ILE A 109 -10.40 -9.00 -8.60
CA ILE A 109 -9.49 -9.88 -9.34
C ILE A 109 -10.08 -10.29 -10.68
N ALA A 110 -11.42 -10.45 -10.76
CA ALA A 110 -12.11 -10.76 -12.00
C ALA A 110 -11.93 -9.65 -13.04
N VAL A 111 -12.11 -8.38 -12.63
CA VAL A 111 -11.90 -7.21 -13.50
C VAL A 111 -10.43 -7.13 -13.89
N LEU A 112 -9.51 -7.30 -12.94
CA LEU A 112 -8.07 -7.31 -13.24
C LEU A 112 -7.71 -8.37 -14.29
N CYS A 113 -8.23 -9.60 -14.16
CA CYS A 113 -7.95 -10.65 -15.15
C CYS A 113 -8.64 -10.39 -16.50
N ALA A 114 -9.76 -9.66 -16.53
CA ALA A 114 -10.47 -9.29 -17.75
C ALA A 114 -9.77 -8.15 -18.52
N ASP A 115 -9.10 -7.24 -17.81
CA ASP A 115 -8.43 -6.05 -18.35
C ASP A 115 -6.96 -6.28 -18.72
N HIS A 116 -6.34 -7.34 -18.19
CA HIS A 116 -4.91 -7.52 -18.34
C HIS A 116 -4.52 -8.89 -18.90
N ARG A 117 -3.76 -8.87 -19.99
CA ARG A 117 -2.95 -10.02 -20.42
C ARG A 117 -1.75 -10.17 -19.51
N PHE A 118 -1.92 -10.96 -18.46
CA PHE A 118 -0.86 -11.43 -17.61
C PHE A 118 -0.50 -12.87 -17.96
N GLY A 119 0.78 -13.22 -17.85
CA GLY A 119 1.20 -14.58 -18.10
C GLY A 119 2.66 -14.80 -17.78
N PHE A 120 2.93 -15.95 -17.18
CA PHE A 120 4.25 -16.56 -17.13
C PHE A 120 4.33 -17.60 -18.23
N ARG A 121 5.51 -17.77 -18.83
CA ARG A 121 5.72 -18.78 -19.86
C ARG A 121 5.72 -20.20 -19.30
N SER A 122 6.09 -20.35 -18.03
CA SER A 122 6.15 -21.63 -17.32
C SER A 122 6.26 -21.39 -15.80
N GLY A 123 6.16 -22.45 -15.00
CA GLY A 123 6.45 -22.37 -13.56
C GLY A 123 7.90 -21.94 -13.27
N GLN A 124 8.86 -22.29 -14.12
CA GLN A 124 10.25 -21.82 -13.98
C GLN A 124 10.36 -20.32 -14.25
N ASP A 125 9.61 -19.81 -15.23
CA ASP A 125 9.54 -18.38 -15.53
C ASP A 125 8.95 -17.59 -14.35
N TRP A 126 7.92 -18.15 -13.69
CA TRP A 126 7.38 -17.62 -12.46
C TRP A 126 8.44 -17.52 -11.35
N VAL A 127 9.19 -18.60 -11.09
CA VAL A 127 10.24 -18.63 -10.05
C VAL A 127 11.35 -17.63 -10.35
N ARG A 128 11.77 -17.53 -11.62
CA ARG A 128 12.78 -16.56 -12.07
C ARG A 128 12.31 -15.12 -11.82
N MET A 129 11.12 -14.77 -12.29
CA MET A 129 10.56 -13.43 -12.10
C MET A 129 10.31 -13.08 -10.63
N TRP A 130 9.94 -14.07 -9.81
CA TRP A 130 9.84 -13.90 -8.36
C TRP A 130 11.18 -13.56 -7.73
N GLY A 131 12.25 -14.24 -8.15
CA GLY A 131 13.62 -13.93 -7.73
C GLY A 131 14.09 -12.54 -8.18
N GLU A 132 13.67 -12.09 -9.36
CA GLU A 132 13.94 -10.73 -9.86
C GLU A 132 13.23 -9.67 -9.01
N LEU A 133 11.94 -9.85 -8.71
CA LEU A 133 11.17 -8.94 -7.86
C LEU A 133 11.80 -8.79 -6.48
N LYS A 134 12.18 -9.90 -5.84
CA LYS A 134 12.82 -9.88 -4.52
C LYS A 134 14.16 -9.17 -4.52
N ARG A 135 14.94 -9.27 -5.61
CA ARG A 135 16.22 -8.55 -5.76
C ARG A 135 16.03 -7.07 -6.04
N ALA A 136 15.01 -6.70 -6.82
CA ALA A 136 14.71 -5.32 -7.16
C ALA A 136 14.14 -4.54 -5.95
N ALA A 137 13.42 -5.23 -5.06
CA ALA A 137 12.78 -4.62 -3.90
C ALA A 137 13.06 -5.43 -2.62
N PRO A 138 14.30 -5.49 -2.10
CA PRO A 138 14.67 -6.37 -0.98
C PRO A 138 13.89 -6.09 0.32
N ASN A 139 13.47 -4.84 0.52
CA ASN A 139 12.75 -4.38 1.71
C ASN A 139 11.22 -4.49 1.58
N MET A 140 10.70 -4.86 0.41
CA MET A 140 9.26 -5.10 0.18
C MET A 140 8.99 -6.54 -0.26
N ARG A 141 9.92 -7.17 -0.99
CA ARG A 141 9.94 -8.53 -1.55
C ARG A 141 8.79 -8.90 -2.50
N THR A 142 7.57 -8.45 -2.23
CA THR A 142 6.37 -8.74 -2.99
C THR A 142 5.33 -7.64 -2.85
N HIS A 143 4.31 -7.63 -3.70
CA HIS A 143 3.21 -6.68 -3.65
C HIS A 143 1.95 -7.27 -4.30
N MET A 144 0.83 -6.56 -4.17
CA MET A 144 -0.48 -6.98 -4.72
C MET A 144 -0.46 -7.30 -6.23
N GLY A 145 0.40 -6.62 -7.00
CA GLY A 145 0.50 -6.85 -8.44
C GLY A 145 1.01 -8.26 -8.74
N TRP A 146 1.95 -8.78 -7.94
CA TRP A 146 2.41 -10.16 -8.08
C TRP A 146 1.30 -11.19 -7.85
N LEU A 147 0.44 -10.94 -6.86
CA LEU A 147 -0.75 -11.77 -6.61
C LEU A 147 -1.69 -11.75 -7.81
N GLY A 148 -1.97 -10.55 -8.34
CA GLY A 148 -2.82 -10.38 -9.52
C GLY A 148 -2.29 -11.13 -10.75
N VAL A 149 -1.02 -10.93 -11.09
CA VAL A 149 -0.37 -11.63 -12.21
C VAL A 149 -0.37 -13.14 -12.00
N SER A 150 -0.10 -13.62 -10.78
CA SER A 150 -0.11 -15.05 -10.44
C SER A 150 -1.49 -15.68 -10.57
N LEU A 151 -2.52 -15.05 -10.01
CA LEU A 151 -3.90 -15.56 -10.06
C LEU A 151 -4.51 -15.47 -11.45
N CYS A 152 -4.17 -14.45 -12.24
CA CYS A 152 -4.69 -14.29 -13.60
C CYS A 152 -3.91 -15.09 -14.65
N SER A 153 -2.75 -15.65 -14.31
CA SER A 153 -1.98 -16.50 -15.21
C SER A 153 -2.61 -17.90 -15.33
N GLY A 154 -2.65 -18.44 -16.55
CA GLY A 154 -3.12 -19.81 -16.80
C GLY A 154 -4.65 -20.00 -16.70
N ARG A 155 -5.43 -18.91 -16.80
CA ARG A 155 -6.89 -18.96 -16.71
C ARG A 155 -7.52 -19.50 -18.00
N PRO A 156 -8.66 -20.21 -17.91
CA PRO A 156 -9.34 -20.79 -19.08
C PRO A 156 -10.26 -19.80 -19.82
N PHE A 157 -10.40 -18.56 -19.33
CA PHE A 157 -11.25 -17.54 -19.93
C PHE A 157 -10.44 -16.46 -20.67
N ALA A 158 -11.05 -15.86 -21.68
CA ALA A 158 -10.42 -14.83 -22.49
C ALA A 158 -10.27 -13.51 -21.73
N VAL A 159 -9.18 -12.78 -22.00
CA VAL A 159 -9.02 -11.37 -21.61
C VAL A 159 -9.92 -10.54 -22.52
N THR A 160 -10.98 -9.96 -21.96
CA THR A 160 -12.04 -9.28 -22.72
C THR A 160 -11.73 -7.82 -23.06
N ASN A 161 -10.82 -7.18 -22.32
CA ASN A 161 -10.38 -5.81 -22.54
C ASN A 161 -8.84 -5.73 -22.53
N PRO A 162 -8.17 -6.32 -23.53
CA PRO A 162 -6.71 -6.36 -23.53
C PRO A 162 -6.08 -4.96 -23.63
N GLN A 163 -4.85 -4.85 -23.14
CA GLN A 163 -4.11 -3.59 -23.18
C GLN A 163 -3.94 -3.08 -24.62
N HIS A 164 -4.29 -1.83 -24.83
CA HIS A 164 -4.25 -1.13 -26.11
C HIS A 164 -3.89 0.34 -25.88
N ARG A 165 -3.51 1.06 -26.94
CA ARG A 165 -3.25 2.50 -26.82
C ARG A 165 -4.59 3.23 -26.73
N PRO A 166 -4.79 4.12 -25.74
CA PRO A 166 -6.04 4.84 -25.60
C PRO A 166 -6.14 5.95 -26.66
N GLU A 167 -7.34 6.13 -27.21
CA GLU A 167 -7.69 7.26 -28.08
C GLU A 167 -8.32 8.36 -27.24
N VAL A 168 -7.54 9.38 -26.89
CA VAL A 168 -7.98 10.50 -26.04
C VAL A 168 -7.78 11.82 -26.78
N HIS A 169 -8.89 12.54 -27.00
CA HIS A 169 -8.91 13.78 -27.78
C HIS A 169 -9.21 15.03 -26.94
N VAL A 170 -9.51 14.87 -25.66
CA VAL A 170 -9.80 15.98 -24.73
C VAL A 170 -8.55 16.41 -23.95
N PRO A 171 -8.48 17.66 -23.45
CA PRO A 171 -7.44 18.07 -22.51
C PRO A 171 -7.51 17.21 -21.24
N LEU A 172 -6.37 16.66 -20.81
CA LEU A 172 -6.31 15.75 -19.66
C LEU A 172 -5.31 16.24 -18.61
N LEU A 173 -5.74 16.32 -17.36
CA LEU A 173 -4.83 16.52 -16.23
C LEU A 173 -4.42 15.14 -15.68
N ILE A 174 -3.12 14.89 -15.60
CA ILE A 174 -2.55 13.71 -14.96
C ILE A 174 -1.87 14.18 -13.67
N LEU A 175 -2.18 13.51 -12.55
CA LEU A 175 -1.57 13.79 -11.26
C LEU A 175 -0.79 12.55 -10.81
N ASN A 176 0.44 12.74 -10.35
CA ASN A 176 1.19 11.64 -9.73
C ASN A 176 2.21 12.14 -8.71
N SER A 177 2.49 11.33 -7.70
CA SER A 177 3.51 11.64 -6.70
C SER A 177 4.89 11.19 -7.20
N ARG A 178 5.94 11.94 -6.86
CA ARG A 178 7.32 11.56 -7.21
C ARG A 178 7.68 10.18 -6.68
N HIS A 179 7.19 9.83 -5.49
CA HIS A 179 7.41 8.52 -4.85
C HIS A 179 6.08 7.81 -4.57
N ASP A 180 5.25 7.62 -5.61
CA ASP A 180 4.02 6.82 -5.52
C ASP A 180 4.34 5.32 -5.43
N PRO A 181 3.93 4.61 -4.36
CA PRO A 181 4.27 3.20 -4.14
C PRO A 181 3.43 2.22 -4.98
N ALA A 182 2.32 2.67 -5.57
CA ALA A 182 1.35 1.80 -6.25
C ALA A 182 1.30 2.06 -7.76
N THR A 183 1.39 3.32 -8.18
CA THR A 183 1.40 3.76 -9.57
C THR A 183 2.57 4.70 -9.80
N GLY A 184 3.77 4.12 -9.99
CA GLY A 184 5.03 4.87 -10.08
C GLY A 184 5.04 5.96 -11.15
N VAL A 185 5.84 6.99 -10.93
CA VAL A 185 5.88 8.21 -11.76
C VAL A 185 6.24 7.94 -13.21
N GLU A 186 7.04 6.92 -13.47
CA GLU A 186 7.38 6.47 -14.81
C GLU A 186 6.15 6.02 -15.61
N TRP A 187 5.11 5.47 -14.96
CA TRP A 187 3.86 5.12 -15.63
C TRP A 187 3.07 6.38 -16.00
N ALA A 188 2.97 7.34 -15.08
CA ALA A 188 2.32 8.63 -15.34
C ALA A 188 3.02 9.39 -16.48
N VAL A 189 4.35 9.36 -16.52
CA VAL A 189 5.15 9.89 -17.64
C VAL A 189 4.82 9.16 -18.95
N GLY A 190 4.67 7.84 -18.93
CA GLY A 190 4.26 7.04 -20.09
C GLY A 190 2.87 7.42 -20.62
N VAL A 191 1.89 7.60 -19.73
CA VAL A 191 0.55 8.07 -20.09
C VAL A 191 0.63 9.48 -20.69
N ASN A 192 1.39 10.39 -20.08
CA ASN A 192 1.53 11.76 -20.55
C ASN A 192 2.23 11.86 -21.92
N ARG A 193 3.11 10.92 -22.25
CA ARG A 193 3.71 10.81 -23.60
C ARG A 193 2.73 10.28 -24.64
N THR A 194 1.78 9.45 -24.24
CA THR A 194 0.82 8.80 -25.15
C THR A 194 -0.34 9.74 -25.47
N ILE A 195 -0.82 10.51 -24.48
CA ILE A 195 -1.96 11.41 -24.64
C ILE A 195 -1.46 12.81 -24.99
N ARG A 196 -1.51 13.19 -26.28
CA ARG A 196 -0.91 14.45 -26.78
C ARG A 196 -1.41 15.73 -26.09
N ARG A 197 -2.64 15.74 -25.58
CA ARG A 197 -3.27 16.89 -24.92
C ARG A 197 -3.28 16.78 -23.39
N SER A 198 -2.40 15.98 -22.81
CA SER A 198 -2.28 15.88 -21.36
C SER A 198 -1.20 16.79 -20.77
N VAL A 199 -1.40 17.18 -19.51
CA VAL A 199 -0.37 17.78 -18.67
C VAL A 199 -0.21 16.95 -17.41
N LEU A 200 1.03 16.51 -17.14
CA LEU A 200 1.41 15.87 -15.90
C LEU A 200 1.81 16.92 -14.85
N VAL A 201 1.15 16.87 -13.70
CA VAL A 201 1.56 17.56 -12.48
C VAL A 201 2.19 16.55 -11.53
N THR A 202 3.41 16.86 -11.07
CA THR A 202 4.12 16.03 -10.09
C THR A 202 4.00 16.64 -8.70
N TYR A 203 3.53 15.85 -7.74
CA TYR A 203 3.62 16.17 -6.32
C TYR A 203 4.96 15.66 -5.77
N GLU A 204 5.77 16.56 -5.22
CA GLU A 204 7.18 16.31 -4.85
C GLU A 204 7.34 15.60 -3.49
N ASP A 205 6.53 14.56 -3.25
CA ASP A 205 6.59 13.74 -2.04
C ASP A 205 6.22 12.28 -2.34
N ALA A 206 6.19 11.46 -1.27
CA ALA A 206 5.63 10.13 -1.27
C ALA A 206 4.11 10.11 -1.07
N GLY A 207 3.48 9.00 -1.44
CA GLY A 207 2.05 8.78 -1.27
C GLY A 207 1.35 8.44 -2.57
N HIS A 208 0.20 7.76 -2.47
CA HIS A 208 -0.61 7.40 -3.62
C HIS A 208 -1.90 8.22 -3.67
N GLY A 209 -2.25 8.73 -4.85
CA GLY A 209 -3.31 9.73 -5.01
C GLY A 209 -2.85 11.13 -4.59
N VAL A 210 -3.20 12.14 -5.38
CA VAL A 210 -2.55 13.48 -5.31
C VAL A 210 -3.51 14.62 -5.06
N TYR A 211 -4.77 14.55 -5.54
CA TYR A 211 -5.68 15.70 -5.54
C TYR A 211 -5.74 16.42 -4.18
N LEU A 212 -6.03 15.68 -3.10
CA LEU A 212 -6.29 16.25 -1.77
C LEU A 212 -5.04 16.34 -0.87
N ARG A 213 -3.83 16.48 -1.45
CA ARG A 213 -2.58 16.52 -0.66
C ARG A 213 -2.31 17.84 0.01
N ASN A 214 -2.43 18.94 -0.74
CA ASN A 214 -2.25 20.27 -0.24
C ASN A 214 -2.93 21.30 -1.15
N ASP A 215 -2.86 22.55 -0.74
CA ASP A 215 -3.32 23.72 -1.46
C ASP A 215 -2.91 23.78 -2.93
N CYS A 216 -1.68 23.39 -3.27
CA CYS A 216 -1.22 23.40 -4.66
C CYS A 216 -1.93 22.33 -5.49
N THR A 217 -2.01 21.10 -4.98
CA THR A 217 -2.63 19.98 -5.69
C THR A 217 -4.14 20.18 -5.84
N MET A 218 -4.80 20.70 -4.79
CA MET A 218 -6.23 21.01 -4.81
C MET A 218 -6.54 22.11 -5.82
N ARG A 219 -5.93 23.30 -5.70
CA ARG A 219 -6.19 24.42 -6.63
C ARG A 219 -5.90 24.07 -8.09
N THR A 220 -4.83 23.33 -8.34
CA THR A 220 -4.48 22.91 -9.71
C THR A 220 -5.54 21.98 -10.30
N THR A 221 -6.04 21.05 -9.48
CA THR A 221 -7.08 20.10 -9.90
C THR A 221 -8.43 20.78 -10.04
N ASP A 222 -8.81 21.63 -9.08
CA ASP A 222 -10.07 22.38 -9.10
C ASP A 222 -10.16 23.28 -10.33
N ARG A 223 -9.08 24.00 -10.66
CA ARG A 223 -9.04 24.83 -11.87
C ARG A 223 -9.23 24.03 -13.16
N TYR A 224 -8.78 22.78 -13.19
CA TYR A 224 -9.03 21.88 -14.31
C TYR A 224 -10.48 21.35 -14.32
N LEU A 225 -11.02 20.93 -13.18
CA LEU A 225 -12.36 20.35 -13.10
C LEU A 225 -13.47 21.40 -13.26
N VAL A 226 -13.30 22.58 -12.65
CA VAL A 226 -14.27 23.67 -12.62
C VAL A 226 -14.10 24.59 -13.83
N ASP A 227 -12.90 25.17 -13.99
CA ASP A 227 -12.65 26.19 -15.03
C ASP A 227 -12.19 25.59 -16.36
N ARG A 228 -11.89 24.28 -16.40
CA ARG A 228 -11.37 23.58 -17.59
C ARG A 228 -10.02 24.13 -18.07
N VAL A 229 -9.21 24.68 -17.16
CA VAL A 229 -7.90 25.25 -17.46
C VAL A 229 -6.78 24.33 -16.97
N LEU A 230 -6.01 23.79 -17.93
CA LEU A 230 -4.80 23.03 -17.62
C LEU A 230 -3.69 23.91 -17.04
N PRO A 231 -2.83 23.38 -16.16
CA PRO A 231 -1.60 24.04 -15.74
C PRO A 231 -0.56 24.08 -16.87
N THR A 232 0.49 24.86 -16.67
CA THR A 232 1.65 24.85 -17.57
C THR A 232 2.28 23.46 -17.59
N PRO A 233 2.70 22.93 -18.76
CA PRO A 233 3.45 21.68 -18.81
C PRO A 233 4.66 21.70 -17.87
N GLY A 234 4.81 20.64 -17.06
CA GLY A 234 5.90 20.53 -16.08
C GLY A 234 5.64 21.22 -14.74
N THR A 235 4.42 21.70 -14.46
CA THR A 235 4.03 22.16 -13.12
C THR A 235 4.33 21.09 -12.06
N ARG A 236 4.92 21.54 -10.95
CA ARG A 236 5.23 20.72 -9.78
C ARG A 236 4.58 21.34 -8.55
N CYS A 237 3.97 20.51 -7.71
CA CYS A 237 3.49 20.90 -6.41
C CYS A 237 4.50 20.45 -5.34
N PRO A 238 4.86 21.30 -4.38
CA PRO A 238 5.76 20.91 -3.31
C PRO A 238 5.13 19.79 -2.48
N GLY A 239 6.00 18.98 -1.85
CA GLY A 239 5.59 18.00 -0.85
C GLY A 239 4.91 18.64 0.36
N SER A 240 4.43 17.80 1.28
CA SER A 240 3.83 18.32 2.50
C SER A 240 4.89 19.04 3.32
N ASP A 241 4.66 20.31 3.63
CA ASP A 241 5.41 21.03 4.65
C ASP A 241 5.27 20.26 5.99
N PRO A 242 6.33 20.02 6.78
CA PRO A 242 6.23 19.44 8.13
C PRO A 242 5.21 20.15 9.05
N ALA A 243 4.73 21.36 8.70
CA ALA A 243 3.60 22.01 9.33
C ALA A 243 2.26 21.24 9.21
N TRP A 244 2.01 20.50 8.12
CA TRP A 244 0.75 19.76 7.90
C TRP A 244 0.69 18.41 8.63
N THR A 245 1.84 17.86 9.05
CA THR A 245 1.90 16.67 9.91
C THR A 245 1.34 16.93 11.32
N ARG A 246 1.11 18.19 11.71
CA ARG A 246 0.57 18.54 13.05
C ARG A 246 -0.95 18.55 13.14
N VAL A 247 -1.71 18.41 12.06
CA VAL A 247 -3.18 18.61 12.10
C VAL A 247 -3.96 17.30 12.36
N GLU A 248 -3.36 16.11 12.24
CA GLU A 248 -4.07 14.84 12.48
C GLU A 248 -3.92 14.26 13.90
N THR A 249 -3.57 15.08 14.88
CA THR A 249 -3.82 14.76 16.30
C THR A 249 -4.93 15.64 16.85
N GLY A 250 -6.16 15.34 16.42
CA GLY A 250 -7.37 15.71 17.15
C GLY A 250 -7.92 17.11 16.94
N ARG A 251 -8.58 17.37 15.81
CA ARG A 251 -9.83 18.16 15.78
C ARG A 251 -10.52 18.03 14.42
N ALA A 252 -11.78 17.62 14.44
CA ALA A 252 -12.68 17.79 13.31
C ALA A 252 -12.81 19.30 13.02
N VAL A 253 -12.47 19.71 11.80
CA VAL A 253 -12.80 21.05 11.31
C VAL A 253 -14.22 20.97 10.74
N GLN A 254 -15.18 21.61 11.42
CA GLN A 254 -16.50 21.85 10.85
C GLN A 254 -16.40 22.95 9.78
N PRO A 255 -17.24 22.88 8.72
CA PRO A 255 -17.23 23.87 7.66
C PRO A 255 -17.88 25.17 8.15
N SER A 256 -17.27 26.30 7.79
CA SER A 256 -17.89 27.63 7.77
C SER A 256 -17.80 28.17 6.36
#